data_AF-A0A558BA28-F1
#
_entry.id   AF-A0A558BA28-F1
#
_cell.length_a   1.000
_cell.length_b   1.000
_cell.length_c   1.000
_cell.angle_alpha   90.00
_cell.angle_beta   90.00
_cell.angle_gamma   90.00
#
_symmetry.space_group_name_H-M   'P 1'
#
loop_
_entity.id
_entity.type
_entity.pdbx_description
1 polymer ?
#
loop_
_entity_poly.entity_id
_entity_poly.type
_entity_poly.pdbx_seq_one_letter_code
_entity_poly.pdbx_strand_id
1 'polypeptide(L)'
;MSYPLYRRGTFAVIDGVSYPVSYANGDNYVRFADGDENRPTPYPRDSPVPVDLCERVFSVQVYASYRGHSVLVDGVDELGGARVMDAEWDGEWATINGFVQENRYEYYKHIDLRDLRDYYEKQSDLLFTRWRAAHFARPIDGHPFRGGWANGESAVVGGRPRSGILEIEDGRVTEVTTRAEYRGFPCEIAGISPDGSVGLYYVGVDQERAEADGFRPRDGRPAKTVHVYDLARYHEHHLDLQFERWRQSREFSTER
;
A
#
# COMPACT_ATOMS: atom_id res chain seq x y z
N MET A 1 3.98 19.47 -18.52
CA MET A 1 2.99 19.00 -17.52
C MET A 1 3.75 18.49 -16.30
N SER A 2 3.52 19.08 -15.12
CA SER A 2 4.00 18.49 -13.86
C SER A 2 3.29 17.15 -13.66
N TYR A 3 3.98 16.15 -13.11
CA TYR A 3 3.33 14.90 -12.76
C TYR A 3 2.37 15.15 -11.60
N PRO A 4 1.10 14.72 -11.65
CA PRO A 4 0.18 14.95 -10.55
C PRO A 4 0.58 14.17 -9.29
N LEU A 5 0.69 14.94 -8.20
CA LEU A 5 0.48 14.65 -6.78
C LEU A 5 1.16 13.40 -6.20
N TYR A 6 2.47 13.53 -6.00
CA TYR A 6 3.18 12.83 -4.94
C TYR A 6 2.49 13.08 -3.59
N ARG A 7 2.09 12.02 -2.88
CA ARG A 7 1.63 12.11 -1.49
C ARG A 7 2.30 11.07 -0.62
N ARG A 8 2.65 11.47 0.60
CA ARG A 8 3.29 10.63 1.62
C ARG A 8 2.71 10.96 2.98
N GLY A 9 2.89 10.06 3.93
CA GLY A 9 2.48 10.27 5.33
C GLY A 9 1.17 9.59 5.63
N THR A 10 0.46 10.06 6.66
CA THR A 10 -0.74 9.38 7.16
C THR A 10 -1.99 10.16 6.80
N PHE A 11 -3.03 9.43 6.42
CA PHE A 11 -4.29 9.96 5.96
C PHE A 11 -5.46 9.27 6.66
N ALA A 12 -6.54 10.02 6.86
CA ALA A 12 -7.83 9.50 7.32
C ALA A 12 -8.89 9.79 6.25
N VAL A 13 -9.71 8.80 5.91
CA VAL A 13 -10.89 8.99 5.06
C VAL A 13 -12.09 9.26 5.95
N ILE A 14 -12.73 10.40 5.77
CA ILE A 14 -13.93 10.82 6.51
C ILE A 14 -14.93 11.33 5.46
N ASP A 15 -16.14 10.77 5.46
CA ASP A 15 -17.20 11.09 4.50
C ASP A 15 -16.72 11.03 3.03
N GLY A 16 -15.93 10.01 2.70
CA GLY A 16 -15.37 9.78 1.37
C GLY A 16 -14.19 10.68 0.97
N VAL A 17 -13.68 11.55 1.86
CA VAL A 17 -12.58 12.48 1.56
C VAL A 17 -11.34 12.12 2.40
N SER A 18 -10.17 12.06 1.76
CA SER A 18 -8.89 11.79 2.41
C SER A 18 -8.24 13.07 2.95
N TYR A 19 -8.00 13.10 4.25
CA TYR A 19 -7.34 14.21 4.93
C TYR A 19 -5.97 13.81 5.47
N PRO A 20 -4.93 14.65 5.31
CA PRO A 20 -3.64 14.43 5.96
C PRO A 20 -3.79 14.57 7.48
N VAL A 21 -3.31 13.57 8.22
CA VAL A 21 -3.40 13.51 9.67
C VAL A 21 -2.12 12.95 10.29
N SER A 22 -1.98 13.13 11.60
CA SER A 22 -1.09 12.32 12.41
C SER A 22 -1.88 11.25 13.17
N TYR A 23 -1.31 10.06 13.24
CA TYR A 23 -1.87 8.91 13.94
C TYR A 23 -0.75 8.05 14.48
N ALA A 24 -0.79 7.75 15.79
CA ALA A 24 0.06 6.75 16.39
C ALA A 24 -0.66 5.39 16.35
N ASN A 25 0.04 4.34 15.91
CA ASN A 25 -0.57 3.01 15.78
C ASN A 25 -1.13 2.54 17.13
N GLY A 26 -2.42 2.21 17.15
CA GLY A 26 -3.14 1.80 18.36
C GLY A 26 -3.85 2.93 19.09
N ASP A 27 -3.66 4.20 18.70
CA ASP A 27 -4.37 5.33 19.28
C ASP A 27 -5.87 5.31 18.87
N ASN A 28 -6.70 5.99 19.66
CA ASN A 28 -8.15 6.07 19.46
C ASN A 28 -8.58 7.25 18.60
N TYR A 29 -7.66 8.16 18.27
CA TYR A 29 -7.97 9.37 17.55
C TYR A 29 -6.93 9.69 16.49
N VAL A 30 -7.37 10.34 15.41
CA VAL A 30 -6.50 11.03 14.46
C VAL A 30 -6.44 12.52 14.79
N ARG A 31 -5.32 13.16 14.46
CA ARG A 31 -5.10 14.59 14.70
C ARG A 31 -4.72 15.29 13.41
N PHE A 32 -5.43 16.36 13.09
CA PHE A 32 -5.12 17.22 11.96
C PHE A 32 -3.98 18.18 12.32
N ALA A 33 -3.22 18.63 11.32
CA ALA A 33 -2.20 19.65 11.52
C ALA A 33 -2.83 20.97 11.96
N ASP A 34 -2.26 21.62 12.98
CA ASP A 34 -2.78 22.89 13.53
C ASP A 34 -3.02 23.93 12.42
N GLY A 35 -4.22 24.50 12.40
CA GLY A 35 -4.62 25.51 11.41
C GLY A 35 -5.03 24.97 10.03
N ASP A 36 -5.13 23.66 9.83
CA ASP A 36 -5.63 23.09 8.58
C ASP A 36 -7.09 23.54 8.30
N GLU A 37 -7.28 24.35 7.27
CA GLU A 37 -8.57 24.91 6.85
C GLU A 37 -9.47 23.86 6.19
N ASN A 38 -8.91 22.74 5.76
CA ASN A 38 -9.63 21.66 5.07
C ASN A 38 -10.21 20.63 6.04
N ARG A 39 -10.22 20.86 7.36
CA ARG A 39 -10.78 19.90 8.33
C ARG A 39 -12.27 19.60 8.04
N PRO A 40 -12.73 18.34 8.19
CA PRO A 40 -14.13 18.00 7.97
C PRO A 40 -15.05 18.70 8.97
N THR A 41 -16.13 19.30 8.46
CA THR A 41 -17.23 19.85 9.27
C THR A 41 -18.30 18.76 9.44
N PRO A 42 -18.96 18.61 10.61
CA PRO A 42 -19.13 19.57 11.71
C PRO A 42 -18.18 19.37 12.91
N TYR A 43 -17.10 18.61 12.78
CA TYR A 43 -16.22 18.31 13.92
C TYR A 43 -15.59 19.60 14.48
N PRO A 44 -15.52 19.76 15.82
CA PRO A 44 -14.93 20.96 16.40
C PRO A 44 -13.51 21.15 15.86
N ARG A 45 -13.21 22.37 15.38
CA ARG A 45 -11.94 22.68 14.71
C ARG A 45 -10.72 22.29 15.52
N ASP A 46 -10.81 22.17 16.85
CA ASP A 46 -9.68 21.90 17.74
C ASP A 46 -9.72 20.52 18.42
N SER A 47 -10.66 19.65 18.05
CA SER A 47 -10.82 18.33 18.70
C SER A 47 -10.29 17.18 17.84
N PRO A 48 -9.57 16.21 18.42
CA PRO A 48 -9.15 15.01 17.71
C PRO A 48 -10.38 14.19 17.27
N VAL A 49 -10.33 13.59 16.08
CA VAL A 49 -11.44 12.79 15.53
C VAL A 49 -11.26 11.32 15.92
N PRO A 50 -12.26 10.67 16.53
CA PRO A 50 -12.20 9.24 16.84
C PRO A 50 -11.98 8.40 15.59
N VAL A 51 -11.09 7.40 15.65
CA VAL A 51 -10.83 6.52 14.50
C VAL A 51 -12.04 5.71 14.05
N ASP A 52 -13.00 5.50 14.95
CA ASP A 52 -14.24 4.77 14.66
C ASP A 52 -15.20 5.57 13.77
N LEU A 53 -14.96 6.89 13.62
CA LEU A 53 -15.66 7.74 12.66
C LEU A 53 -14.92 7.85 11.31
N CYS A 54 -13.69 7.36 11.24
CA CYS A 54 -12.94 7.30 10.00
C CYS A 54 -13.32 6.02 9.26
N GLU A 55 -13.63 6.12 7.96
CA GLU A 55 -13.80 4.95 7.10
C GLU A 55 -12.48 4.16 7.03
N ARG A 56 -11.35 4.88 6.98
CA ARG A 56 -9.99 4.34 6.93
C ARG A 56 -9.01 5.27 7.60
N VAL A 57 -7.94 4.72 8.18
CA VAL A 57 -6.71 5.46 8.50
C VAL A 57 -5.55 4.65 7.95
N PHE A 58 -4.74 5.27 7.09
CA PHE A 58 -3.70 4.57 6.33
C PHE A 58 -2.45 5.43 6.18
N SER A 59 -1.29 4.78 6.11
CA SER A 59 -0.03 5.45 5.76
C SER A 59 0.31 5.19 4.30
N VAL A 60 0.71 6.23 3.58
CA VAL A 60 1.17 6.18 2.19
C VAL A 60 2.69 6.27 2.14
N GLN A 61 3.28 5.31 1.43
CA GLN A 61 4.66 5.34 0.95
C GLN A 61 4.64 5.14 -0.57
N VAL A 62 5.51 5.84 -1.29
CA VAL A 62 5.57 5.76 -2.75
C VAL A 62 6.81 4.99 -3.14
N TYR A 63 6.63 4.02 -4.03
CA TYR A 63 7.71 3.19 -4.54
C TYR A 63 7.74 3.23 -6.06
N ALA A 64 8.90 2.91 -6.61
CA ALA A 64 9.14 2.78 -8.04
C ALA A 64 10.33 1.84 -8.26
N SER A 65 10.63 1.54 -9.52
CA SER A 65 11.88 0.90 -9.94
C SER A 65 12.84 1.91 -10.56
N TYR A 66 14.10 1.87 -10.14
CA TYR A 66 15.22 2.56 -10.78
C TYR A 66 16.25 1.53 -11.22
N ARG A 67 16.47 1.41 -12.54
CA ARG A 67 17.42 0.43 -13.12
C ARG A 67 17.18 -1.02 -12.66
N GLY A 68 15.92 -1.39 -12.46
CA GLY A 68 15.53 -2.75 -12.07
C GLY A 68 15.47 -3.00 -10.57
N HIS A 69 15.84 -2.02 -9.73
CA HIS A 69 15.78 -2.13 -8.27
C HIS A 69 14.69 -1.25 -7.67
N SER A 70 14.06 -1.74 -6.62
CA SER A 70 13.03 -1.02 -5.90
C SER A 70 13.63 0.17 -5.14
N VAL A 71 12.99 1.33 -5.29
CA VAL A 71 13.33 2.56 -4.58
C VAL A 71 12.08 3.15 -3.93
N LEU A 72 12.25 3.73 -2.74
CA LEU A 72 11.25 4.57 -2.09
C LEU A 72 11.42 6.00 -2.63
N VAL A 73 10.34 6.59 -3.14
CA VAL A 73 10.31 8.01 -3.50
C VAL A 73 10.04 8.81 -2.22
N ASP A 74 11.07 9.50 -1.72
CA ASP A 74 11.03 10.27 -0.48
C ASP A 74 10.51 11.70 -0.70
N GLY A 75 10.73 12.28 -1.89
CA GLY A 75 10.20 13.58 -2.26
C GLY A 75 10.26 13.84 -3.75
N VAL A 76 9.39 14.72 -4.24
CA VAL A 76 9.41 15.21 -5.62
C VAL A 76 9.35 16.74 -5.58
N ASP A 77 10.27 17.40 -6.28
CA ASP A 77 10.30 18.84 -6.41
C ASP A 77 9.43 19.35 -7.59
N GLU A 78 9.24 20.67 -7.67
CA GLU A 78 8.42 21.31 -8.69
C GLU A 78 8.98 21.14 -10.12
N LEU A 79 10.27 20.82 -10.26
CA LEU A 79 10.94 20.60 -11.54
C LEU A 79 10.83 19.15 -12.02
N GLY A 80 10.26 18.26 -11.20
CA GLY A 80 10.16 16.83 -11.48
C GLY A 80 11.42 16.04 -11.08
N GLY A 81 12.29 16.62 -10.26
CA GLY A 81 13.37 15.90 -9.57
C GLY A 81 12.78 15.08 -8.43
N ALA A 82 13.15 13.81 -8.34
CA ALA A 82 12.76 12.89 -7.28
C ALA A 82 13.96 12.59 -6.38
N ARG A 83 13.80 12.80 -5.08
CA ARG A 83 14.67 12.25 -4.04
C ARG A 83 14.21 10.83 -3.77
N VAL A 84 15.07 9.86 -4.05
CA VAL A 84 14.78 8.43 -3.89
C VAL A 84 15.75 7.78 -2.90
N MET A 85 15.28 6.77 -2.19
CA MET A 85 16.05 5.94 -1.27
C MET A 85 16.07 4.50 -1.79
N ASP A 86 17.21 3.81 -1.71
CA ASP A 86 17.26 2.37 -1.97
C ASP A 86 16.31 1.62 -1.00
N ALA A 87 15.42 0.79 -1.54
CA ALA A 87 14.46 0.02 -0.76
C ALA A 87 14.84 -1.46 -0.60
N GLU A 88 15.90 -1.92 -1.27
CA GLU A 88 16.35 -3.33 -1.23
C GLU A 88 17.47 -3.57 -0.23
N TRP A 89 18.02 -2.50 0.35
CA TRP A 89 19.09 -2.56 1.36
C TRP A 89 20.38 -3.14 0.77
N ASP A 90 20.59 -2.95 -0.54
CA ASP A 90 21.78 -3.36 -1.28
C ASP A 90 22.74 -2.17 -1.37
N GLY A 91 23.51 -1.98 -0.31
CA GLY A 91 24.47 -0.88 -0.21
C GLY A 91 25.57 -0.91 -1.27
N GLU A 92 25.93 -2.10 -1.78
CA GLU A 92 26.91 -2.24 -2.87
C GLU A 92 26.32 -1.72 -4.17
N TRP A 93 25.13 -2.19 -4.54
CA TRP A 93 24.43 -1.71 -5.72
C TRP A 93 24.14 -0.21 -5.65
N ALA A 94 23.67 0.28 -4.50
CA ALA A 94 23.35 1.68 -4.28
C ALA A 94 24.59 2.57 -4.50
N THR A 95 25.74 2.15 -3.93
CA THR A 95 27.01 2.87 -4.09
C THR A 95 27.47 2.89 -5.55
N ILE A 96 27.44 1.75 -6.25
CA ILE A 96 27.81 1.65 -7.68
C ILE A 96 26.93 2.55 -8.54
N ASN A 97 25.66 2.69 -8.20
CA ASN A 97 24.69 3.50 -8.94
C ASN A 97 24.63 4.97 -8.47
N GLY A 98 25.58 5.40 -7.63
CA GLY A 98 25.74 6.80 -7.24
C GLY A 98 24.70 7.30 -6.24
N PHE A 99 24.12 6.41 -5.43
CA PHE A 99 23.43 6.81 -4.21
C PHE A 99 24.47 7.18 -3.14
N VAL A 100 24.14 8.18 -2.34
CA VAL A 100 24.96 8.66 -1.23
C VAL A 100 24.41 8.10 0.06
N GLN A 101 25.26 7.46 0.85
CA GLN A 101 24.91 7.00 2.18
C GLN A 101 24.73 8.20 3.12
N GLU A 102 23.52 8.45 3.60
CA GLU A 102 23.26 9.51 4.58
C GLU A 102 23.30 8.99 6.02
N ASN A 103 22.98 7.71 6.24
CA ASN A 103 23.18 7.01 7.50
C ASN A 103 23.49 5.52 7.28
N ARG A 104 23.69 4.75 8.37
CA ARG A 104 24.14 3.35 8.29
C ARG A 104 23.29 2.45 7.39
N TYR A 105 22.01 2.79 7.19
CA TYR A 105 21.07 1.92 6.47
C TYR A 105 20.40 2.60 5.27
N GLU A 106 20.58 3.91 5.08
CA GLU A 106 19.86 4.66 4.07
C GLU A 106 20.79 5.31 3.06
N TYR A 107 20.54 4.98 1.80
CA TYR A 107 21.25 5.47 0.63
C TYR A 107 20.27 6.27 -0.23
N TYR A 108 20.57 7.54 -0.49
CA TYR A 108 19.70 8.47 -1.21
C TYR A 108 20.31 8.96 -2.52
N LYS A 109 19.46 9.31 -3.48
CA LYS A 109 19.87 9.92 -4.74
C LYS A 109 18.78 10.88 -5.25
N HIS A 110 19.20 11.94 -5.93
CA HIS A 110 18.29 12.77 -6.73
C HIS A 110 18.37 12.34 -8.20
N ILE A 111 17.21 12.09 -8.82
CA ILE A 111 17.08 11.67 -10.21
C ILE A 111 15.90 12.40 -10.87
N ASP A 112 15.82 12.40 -12.21
CA ASP A 112 14.59 12.85 -12.88
C ASP A 112 13.49 11.79 -12.62
N LEU A 113 12.29 12.22 -12.23
CA LEU A 113 11.16 11.31 -12.01
C LEU A 113 10.87 10.44 -13.24
N ARG A 114 11.24 10.90 -14.45
CA ARG A 114 11.09 10.14 -15.70
C ARG A 114 12.04 8.94 -15.83
N ASP A 115 13.07 8.87 -15.01
CA ASP A 115 13.99 7.72 -14.97
C ASP A 115 13.40 6.55 -14.17
N LEU A 116 12.30 6.78 -13.44
CA LEU A 116 11.59 5.75 -12.71
C LEU A 116 10.68 4.91 -13.60
N ARG A 117 10.35 3.71 -13.13
CA ARG A 117 9.37 2.77 -13.69
C ARG A 117 8.49 2.22 -12.58
N ASP A 118 7.41 1.54 -12.94
CA ASP A 118 6.56 0.78 -12.00
C ASP A 118 6.16 1.60 -10.76
N TYR A 119 5.72 2.85 -10.97
CA TYR A 119 5.38 3.77 -9.90
C TYR A 119 4.08 3.33 -9.20
N TYR A 120 4.10 3.20 -7.88
CA TYR A 120 2.93 2.82 -7.10
C TYR A 120 2.91 3.43 -5.70
N GLU A 121 1.70 3.58 -5.14
CA GLU A 121 1.52 3.86 -3.72
C GLU A 121 1.30 2.56 -2.94
N LYS A 122 2.02 2.42 -1.83
CA LYS A 122 1.76 1.44 -0.79
C LYS A 122 0.95 2.11 0.32
N GLN A 123 -0.33 1.75 0.44
CA GLN A 123 -1.20 2.24 1.49
C GLN A 123 -1.35 1.18 2.60
N SER A 124 -0.60 1.33 3.69
CA SER A 124 -0.72 0.40 4.84
C SER A 124 -1.94 0.76 5.68
N ASP A 125 -2.83 -0.20 5.92
CA ASP A 125 -4.04 0.00 6.71
C ASP A 125 -3.69 -0.02 8.20
N LEU A 126 -3.74 1.14 8.84
CA LEU A 126 -3.36 1.31 10.23
C LEU A 126 -4.47 0.86 11.20
N LEU A 127 -5.69 0.62 10.69
CA LEU A 127 -6.81 0.11 11.49
C LEU A 127 -7.05 -1.39 11.28
N PHE A 128 -6.26 -2.07 10.45
CA PHE A 128 -6.46 -3.48 10.13
C PHE A 128 -6.59 -4.38 11.37
N THR A 129 -5.75 -4.18 12.39
CA THR A 129 -5.81 -4.97 13.62
C THR A 129 -7.13 -4.78 14.38
N ARG A 130 -7.64 -3.54 14.43
CA ARG A 130 -8.92 -3.21 15.08
C ARG A 130 -10.09 -3.79 14.30
N TRP A 131 -10.11 -3.54 12.99
CA TRP A 131 -11.11 -4.13 12.09
C TRP A 131 -11.16 -5.65 12.21
N ARG A 132 -10.00 -6.32 12.15
CA ARG A 132 -9.91 -7.77 12.28
C ARG A 132 -10.55 -8.26 13.59
N ALA A 133 -10.28 -7.57 14.71
CA ALA A 133 -10.85 -7.92 16.01
C ALA A 133 -12.36 -7.65 16.13
N ALA A 134 -12.89 -6.66 15.41
CA ALA A 134 -14.30 -6.35 15.41
C ALA A 134 -15.14 -7.33 14.55
N HIS A 135 -14.54 -7.88 13.50
CA HIS A 135 -15.27 -8.70 12.52
C HIS A 135 -15.08 -10.21 12.67
N PHE A 136 -14.01 -10.67 13.32
CA PHE A 136 -13.68 -12.10 13.38
C PHE A 136 -13.37 -12.55 14.80
N ALA A 137 -13.84 -13.76 15.13
CA ALA A 137 -13.39 -14.46 16.32
C ALA A 137 -11.95 -14.93 16.14
N ARG A 138 -11.17 -14.95 17.23
CA ARG A 138 -9.87 -15.62 17.19
C ARG A 138 -10.08 -17.12 17.00
N PRO A 139 -9.27 -17.78 16.15
CA PRO A 139 -9.28 -19.23 16.05
C PRO A 139 -8.99 -19.84 17.42
N ILE A 140 -9.69 -20.91 17.77
CA ILE A 140 -9.34 -21.73 18.92
C ILE A 140 -8.24 -22.69 18.45
N ASP A 141 -7.11 -22.71 19.14
CA ASP A 141 -5.98 -23.58 18.80
C ASP A 141 -6.44 -25.04 18.65
N GLY A 142 -5.99 -25.69 17.57
CA GLY A 142 -6.32 -27.07 17.26
C GLY A 142 -7.70 -27.31 16.62
N HIS A 143 -8.54 -26.28 16.47
CA HIS A 143 -9.78 -26.41 15.71
C HIS A 143 -9.58 -26.01 14.24
N PRO A 144 -9.87 -26.91 13.29
CA PRO A 144 -9.74 -26.58 11.87
C PRO A 144 -10.77 -25.53 11.47
N PHE A 145 -10.35 -24.61 10.59
CA PHE A 145 -11.25 -23.68 9.91
C PHE A 145 -12.32 -24.49 9.18
N ARG A 146 -13.59 -24.16 9.42
CA ARG A 146 -14.72 -24.89 8.82
C ARG A 146 -15.02 -24.41 7.40
N GLY A 147 -14.56 -23.22 7.02
CA GLY A 147 -14.59 -22.73 5.65
C GLY A 147 -13.23 -22.81 4.97
N GLY A 148 -13.27 -22.93 3.66
CA GLY A 148 -12.18 -22.51 2.79
C GLY A 148 -12.58 -21.20 2.11
N TRP A 149 -11.64 -20.57 1.39
CA TRP A 149 -12.02 -19.71 0.28
C TRP A 149 -12.67 -20.58 -0.80
N ALA A 150 -13.93 -20.93 -0.54
CA ALA A 150 -14.72 -21.86 -1.32
C ALA A 150 -15.16 -21.14 -2.59
N ASN A 151 -14.80 -21.72 -3.74
CA ASN A 151 -15.31 -21.37 -5.06
C ASN A 151 -14.69 -20.16 -5.77
N GLY A 152 -13.75 -19.45 -5.17
CA GLY A 152 -12.98 -18.45 -5.92
C GLY A 152 -13.65 -17.08 -6.04
N GLU A 153 -14.79 -16.89 -5.39
CA GLU A 153 -15.47 -15.60 -5.37
C GLU A 153 -14.78 -14.67 -4.35
N SER A 154 -14.52 -13.43 -4.77
CA SER A 154 -13.98 -12.39 -3.89
C SER A 154 -15.02 -12.04 -2.82
N ALA A 155 -14.94 -12.69 -1.67
CA ALA A 155 -15.69 -12.30 -0.50
C ALA A 155 -15.10 -11.01 0.08
N VAL A 156 -15.97 -10.02 0.32
CA VAL A 156 -15.61 -8.72 0.89
C VAL A 156 -16.35 -8.54 2.22
N VAL A 157 -15.61 -8.30 3.30
CA VAL A 157 -16.16 -8.05 4.64
C VAL A 157 -15.78 -6.64 5.07
N GLY A 158 -16.77 -5.81 5.38
CA GLY A 158 -16.52 -4.43 5.83
C GLY A 158 -15.64 -3.62 4.87
N GLY A 159 -15.84 -3.80 3.56
CA GLY A 159 -15.06 -3.13 2.51
C GLY A 159 -13.64 -3.67 2.29
N ARG A 160 -13.29 -4.86 2.81
CA ARG A 160 -11.98 -5.51 2.61
C ARG A 160 -12.11 -6.92 2.02
N PRO A 161 -11.24 -7.36 1.10
CA PRO A 161 -10.19 -6.58 0.45
C PRO A 161 -10.75 -5.54 -0.52
N ARG A 162 -9.93 -4.55 -0.90
CA ARG A 162 -10.24 -3.60 -1.98
C ARG A 162 -9.33 -3.91 -3.16
N SER A 163 -9.92 -4.15 -4.32
CA SER A 163 -9.16 -4.45 -5.53
C SER A 163 -9.94 -4.02 -6.76
N GLY A 164 -9.22 -3.77 -7.86
CA GLY A 164 -9.79 -3.30 -9.13
C GLY A 164 -9.20 -1.96 -9.57
N ILE A 165 -9.75 -1.43 -10.66
CA ILE A 165 -9.34 -0.13 -11.21
C ILE A 165 -10.17 0.96 -10.53
N LEU A 166 -9.49 1.90 -9.87
CA LEU A 166 -10.11 3.02 -9.16
C LEU A 166 -9.58 4.34 -9.70
N GLU A 167 -10.46 5.32 -9.85
CA GLU A 167 -10.05 6.72 -9.93
C GLU A 167 -9.94 7.24 -8.49
N ILE A 168 -8.76 7.70 -8.09
CA ILE A 168 -8.53 8.24 -6.75
C ILE A 168 -8.78 9.76 -6.74
N GLU A 169 -8.86 10.36 -5.56
CA GLU A 169 -9.29 11.75 -5.35
C GLU A 169 -8.50 12.81 -6.15
N ASP A 170 -7.26 12.50 -6.55
CA ASP A 170 -6.42 13.39 -7.37
C ASP A 170 -6.62 13.21 -8.89
N GLY A 171 -7.61 12.40 -9.30
CA GLY A 171 -7.93 12.09 -10.69
C GLY A 171 -7.03 11.03 -11.34
N ARG A 172 -6.07 10.46 -10.60
CA ARG A 172 -5.26 9.34 -11.13
C ARG A 172 -6.09 8.07 -11.18
N VAL A 173 -5.88 7.32 -12.26
CA VAL A 173 -6.45 5.97 -12.40
C VAL A 173 -5.41 4.97 -11.94
N THR A 174 -5.74 4.22 -10.89
CA THR A 174 -4.85 3.22 -10.30
C THR A 174 -5.45 1.83 -10.37
N GLU A 175 -4.59 0.83 -10.60
CA GLU A 175 -4.95 -0.56 -10.33
C GLU A 175 -4.60 -0.87 -8.88
N VAL A 176 -5.62 -1.19 -8.09
CA VAL A 176 -5.49 -1.51 -6.67
C VAL A 176 -5.52 -3.01 -6.48
N THR A 177 -4.52 -3.53 -5.76
CA THR A 177 -4.54 -4.89 -5.22
C THR A 177 -4.36 -4.84 -3.71
N THR A 178 -5.12 -5.65 -2.97
CA THR A 178 -4.88 -5.81 -1.54
C THR A 178 -3.80 -6.85 -1.31
N ARG A 179 -2.81 -6.54 -0.48
CA ARG A 179 -1.69 -7.41 -0.15
C ARG A 179 -1.50 -7.54 1.36
N ALA A 180 -0.91 -8.66 1.75
CA ALA A 180 -0.49 -8.92 3.12
C ALA A 180 0.77 -9.78 3.14
N GLU A 181 1.35 -9.92 4.32
CA GLU A 181 2.42 -10.86 4.59
C GLU A 181 1.87 -12.06 5.36
N TYR A 182 2.17 -13.27 4.91
CA TYR A 182 1.91 -14.51 5.63
C TYR A 182 3.24 -15.21 5.88
N ARG A 183 3.67 -15.31 7.15
CA ARG A 183 4.95 -15.96 7.53
C ARG A 183 6.19 -15.47 6.73
N GLY A 184 6.23 -14.19 6.41
CA GLY A 184 7.30 -13.59 5.60
C GLY A 184 7.09 -13.71 4.07
N PHE A 185 6.03 -14.36 3.60
CA PHE A 185 5.69 -14.40 2.18
C PHE A 185 4.81 -13.19 1.80
N PRO A 186 5.21 -12.39 0.79
CA PRO A 186 4.33 -11.39 0.23
C PRO A 186 3.20 -12.10 -0.54
N CYS A 187 1.96 -11.73 -0.22
CA CYS A 187 0.77 -12.33 -0.78
C CYS A 187 -0.22 -11.25 -1.24
N GLU A 188 -0.92 -11.52 -2.33
CA GLU A 188 -2.14 -10.82 -2.74
C GLU A 188 -3.35 -11.52 -2.10
N ILE A 189 -4.30 -10.73 -1.60
CA ILE A 189 -5.53 -11.25 -0.99
C ILE A 189 -6.60 -11.39 -2.07
N ALA A 190 -7.03 -12.62 -2.33
CA ALA A 190 -8.09 -12.93 -3.30
C ALA A 190 -9.49 -12.64 -2.75
N GLY A 191 -9.67 -12.79 -1.43
CA GLY A 191 -10.96 -12.60 -0.74
C GLY A 191 -10.87 -12.95 0.74
N ILE A 192 -11.80 -12.41 1.52
CA ILE A 192 -11.95 -12.69 2.96
C ILE A 192 -13.39 -13.14 3.22
N SER A 193 -13.55 -14.41 3.62
CA SER A 193 -14.83 -15.00 3.96
C SER A 193 -15.34 -14.54 5.33
N PRO A 194 -16.67 -14.59 5.61
CA PRO A 194 -17.25 -14.20 6.90
C PRO A 194 -16.71 -14.97 8.11
N ASP A 195 -16.18 -16.17 7.91
CA ASP A 195 -15.58 -16.99 8.97
C ASP A 195 -14.11 -16.64 9.25
N GLY A 196 -13.54 -15.64 8.56
CA GLY A 196 -12.15 -15.23 8.71
C GLY A 196 -11.17 -15.98 7.82
N SER A 197 -11.65 -16.90 6.97
CA SER A 197 -10.83 -17.57 5.96
C SER A 197 -10.41 -16.59 4.86
N VAL A 198 -9.12 -16.57 4.53
CA VAL A 198 -8.52 -15.65 3.56
C VAL A 198 -7.87 -16.44 2.45
N GLY A 199 -8.29 -16.19 1.21
CA GLY A 199 -7.62 -16.68 0.01
C GLY A 199 -6.39 -15.82 -0.28
N LEU A 200 -5.23 -16.45 -0.42
CA LEU A 200 -3.96 -15.81 -0.75
C LEU A 200 -3.43 -16.34 -2.07
N TYR A 201 -2.93 -15.44 -2.91
CA TYR A 201 -2.01 -15.75 -4.00
C TYR A 201 -0.60 -15.32 -3.62
N TYR A 202 0.38 -16.20 -3.76
CA TYR A 202 1.79 -15.86 -3.57
C TYR A 202 2.25 -14.93 -4.70
N VAL A 203 2.97 -13.87 -4.36
CA VAL A 203 3.50 -12.88 -5.33
C VAL A 203 5.03 -12.71 -5.25
N GLY A 204 5.71 -13.56 -4.49
CA GLY A 204 7.17 -13.55 -4.43
C GLY A 204 7.82 -14.38 -5.54
N VAL A 205 9.15 -14.32 -5.58
CA VAL A 205 9.96 -14.97 -6.63
C VAL A 205 10.35 -16.41 -6.30
N ASP A 206 10.31 -16.82 -5.03
CA ASP A 206 10.78 -18.11 -4.54
C ASP A 206 9.64 -19.14 -4.48
N GLN A 207 9.35 -19.73 -5.64
CA GLN A 207 8.24 -20.67 -5.83
C GLN A 207 8.43 -21.97 -5.03
N GLU A 208 9.66 -22.50 -4.98
CA GLU A 208 9.98 -23.74 -4.25
C GLU A 208 9.69 -23.58 -2.76
N ARG A 209 10.08 -22.44 -2.17
CA ARG A 209 9.79 -22.15 -0.77
C ARG A 209 8.30 -21.98 -0.52
N ALA A 210 7.55 -21.35 -1.43
CA ALA A 210 6.10 -21.23 -1.30
C ALA A 210 5.42 -22.62 -1.35
N GLU A 211 5.84 -23.50 -2.26
CA GLU A 211 5.33 -24.86 -2.35
C GLU A 211 5.62 -25.69 -1.09
N ALA A 212 6.84 -25.58 -0.54
CA ALA A 212 7.23 -26.22 0.71
C ALA A 212 6.33 -25.78 1.88
N ASP A 213 5.91 -24.52 1.89
CA ASP A 213 5.02 -23.96 2.90
C ASP A 213 3.52 -24.19 2.61
N GLY A 214 3.20 -25.02 1.62
CA GLY A 214 1.85 -25.51 1.37
C GLY A 214 1.00 -24.62 0.45
N PHE A 215 1.61 -23.69 -0.27
CA PHE A 215 0.95 -23.09 -1.44
C PHE A 215 0.79 -24.14 -2.53
N ARG A 216 -0.35 -24.13 -3.23
CA ARG A 216 -0.68 -25.08 -4.30
C ARG A 216 -1.22 -24.34 -5.51
N PRO A 217 -0.93 -24.80 -6.75
CA PRO A 217 -1.42 -24.13 -7.95
C PRO A 217 -2.96 -24.01 -7.97
N ARG A 218 -3.45 -22.80 -8.24
CA ARG A 218 -4.85 -22.47 -8.49
C ARG A 218 -4.90 -21.30 -9.47
N ASP A 219 -5.64 -21.44 -10.57
CA ASP A 219 -5.70 -20.44 -11.64
C ASP A 219 -4.31 -20.03 -12.17
N GLY A 220 -3.38 -20.98 -12.22
CA GLY A 220 -2.00 -20.74 -12.65
C GLY A 220 -1.11 -20.01 -11.63
N ARG A 221 -1.61 -19.70 -10.43
CA ARG A 221 -0.86 -19.02 -9.36
C ARG A 221 -0.76 -19.93 -8.11
N PRO A 222 0.37 -19.94 -7.38
CA PRO A 222 0.42 -20.62 -6.09
C PRO A 222 -0.53 -19.93 -5.11
N ALA A 223 -1.47 -20.69 -4.57
CA ALA A 223 -2.52 -20.18 -3.71
C ALA A 223 -2.60 -20.98 -2.41
N LYS A 224 -3.13 -20.34 -1.36
CA LYS A 224 -3.36 -20.94 -0.06
C LYS A 224 -4.54 -20.29 0.64
N THR A 225 -5.25 -21.05 1.48
CA THR A 225 -6.20 -20.48 2.44
C THR A 225 -5.58 -20.45 3.82
N VAL A 226 -5.66 -19.30 4.48
CA VAL A 226 -5.20 -19.08 5.86
C VAL A 226 -6.27 -18.33 6.64
N HIS A 227 -6.04 -18.06 7.92
CA HIS A 227 -6.94 -17.20 8.68
C HIS A 227 -6.47 -15.74 8.67
N VAL A 228 -7.39 -14.79 8.80
CA VAL A 228 -7.09 -13.35 8.85
C VAL A 228 -6.14 -12.96 10.00
N TYR A 229 -6.09 -13.77 11.06
CA TYR A 229 -5.15 -13.59 12.17
C TYR A 229 -3.72 -14.04 11.85
N ASP A 230 -3.52 -14.84 10.81
CA ASP A 230 -2.20 -15.24 10.34
C ASP A 230 -1.54 -14.15 9.46
N LEU A 231 -2.31 -13.14 9.07
CA LEU A 231 -1.83 -12.05 8.24
C LEU A 231 -1.12 -10.97 9.06
N ALA A 232 0.03 -10.56 8.55
CA ALA A 232 0.78 -9.39 8.95
C ALA A 232 0.79 -8.34 7.81
N ARG A 233 1.15 -7.10 8.13
CA ARG A 233 1.42 -6.02 7.17
C ARG A 233 0.36 -5.87 6.05
N TYR A 234 -0.92 -5.82 6.41
CA TYR A 234 -2.01 -5.60 5.46
C TYR A 234 -1.91 -4.21 4.83
N HIS A 235 -1.89 -4.15 3.51
CA HIS A 235 -1.77 -2.91 2.75
C HIS A 235 -2.42 -3.04 1.38
N GLU A 236 -2.60 -1.91 0.71
CA GLU A 236 -3.00 -1.87 -0.69
C GLU A 236 -1.82 -1.40 -1.54
N HIS A 237 -1.71 -1.97 -2.72
CA HIS A 237 -0.77 -1.59 -3.76
C HIS A 237 -1.54 -0.92 -4.88
N HIS A 238 -1.34 0.39 -5.03
CA HIS A 238 -2.01 1.25 -6.02
C HIS A 238 -1.04 1.53 -7.15
N LEU A 239 -1.05 0.69 -8.18
CA LEU A 239 -0.24 0.87 -9.38
C LEU A 239 -0.80 2.02 -10.21
N ASP A 240 0.03 3.00 -10.53
CA ASP A 240 -0.39 4.15 -11.31
C ASP A 240 -0.40 3.85 -12.81
N LEU A 241 -1.59 3.76 -13.41
CA LEU A 241 -1.75 3.40 -14.81
C LEU A 241 -1.46 4.57 -15.77
N GLN A 242 -1.31 5.79 -15.25
CA GLN A 242 -1.02 6.98 -16.05
C GLN A 242 0.46 7.35 -16.03
N PHE A 243 1.23 6.88 -15.04
CA PHE A 243 2.65 7.20 -14.86
C PHE A 243 3.46 6.96 -16.14
N GLU A 244 3.38 5.77 -16.71
CA GLU A 244 4.20 5.39 -17.88
C GLU A 244 3.87 6.26 -19.11
N ARG A 245 2.60 6.59 -19.30
CA ARG A 245 2.17 7.49 -20.39
C ARG A 245 2.69 8.91 -20.18
N TRP A 246 2.57 9.44 -18.96
CA TRP A 246 3.12 10.76 -18.64
C TRP A 246 4.63 10.79 -18.86
N ARG A 247 5.33 9.76 -18.39
CA ARG A 247 6.78 9.61 -18.49
C ARG A 247 7.28 9.70 -19.93
N GLN A 248 6.52 9.12 -20.87
CA GLN A 248 6.81 9.10 -22.30
C GLN A 248 6.40 10.38 -23.06
N SER A 249 5.61 11.29 -22.45
CA SER A 249 4.93 12.41 -23.13
C SER A 249 5.84 13.57 -23.62
N ARG A 250 7.11 13.31 -23.95
CA ARG A 250 8.13 14.32 -24.29
C ARG A 250 8.03 14.97 -25.68
N GLU A 251 6.95 14.80 -26.44
CA GLU A 251 6.91 15.22 -27.87
C GLU A 251 6.33 16.62 -28.18
N PHE A 252 5.79 17.41 -27.24
CA PHE A 252 5.11 18.69 -27.60
C PHE A 252 5.56 19.94 -26.84
N SER A 253 6.81 20.06 -26.42
CA SER A 253 7.29 21.31 -25.78
C SER A 253 8.73 21.66 -26.14
N THR A 254 9.08 21.55 -27.42
CA THR A 254 10.29 22.18 -27.97
C THR A 254 9.96 22.91 -29.26
N GLU A 255 9.03 23.86 -29.19
CA GLU A 255 8.86 24.90 -30.21
C GLU A 255 8.06 26.06 -29.59
N ARG A 256 8.78 27.07 -29.10
CA ARG A 256 8.50 28.51 -29.26
C ARG A 256 9.56 29.34 -28.55
#